data_AF-A0A956IUB3-F1
#
_entry.id   AF-A0A956IUB3-F1
#
_cell.length_a   1.000
_cell.length_b   1.000
_cell.length_c   1.000
_cell.angle_alpha   90.00
_cell.angle_beta   90.00
_cell.angle_gamma   90.00
#
_symmetry.space_group_name_H-M   'P 1'
#
loop_
_entity.id
_entity.type
_entity.pdbx_description
1 polymer ?
#
loop_
_entity_poly.entity_id
_entity_poly.type
_entity_poly.pdbx_seq_one_letter_code
_entity_poly.pdbx_strand_id
1 'polypeptide(L)' 'MLTPLHILVQQLLLGRTEDLSPSQLAAFIAGWTSLLDLLERPEICFPEGPDELREGLFALTQRIRRAQEEILDDETA' A
#
# COMPACT_ATOMS: atom_id res chain seq x y z
N MET A 1 14.94 -2.74 -10.88
CA MET A 1 15.38 -1.39 -10.45
C MET A 1 14.32 -0.85 -9.52
N LEU A 2 14.67 -0.60 -8.25
CA LEU A 2 13.74 -0.01 -7.28
C LEU A 2 13.28 1.35 -7.80
N THR A 3 11.97 1.53 -7.97
CA THR A 3 11.40 2.84 -8.34
C THR A 3 11.25 3.72 -7.09
N PRO A 4 11.11 5.05 -7.23
CA PRO A 4 10.84 5.93 -6.09
C PRO A 4 9.63 5.51 -5.24
N LEU A 5 8.65 4.84 -5.84
CA LEU A 5 7.50 4.27 -5.13
C LEU A 5 7.91 3.11 -4.21
N HIS A 6 8.85 2.26 -4.63
CA HIS A 6 9.36 1.16 -3.79
C HIS A 6 10.06 1.71 -2.55
N ILE A 7 10.88 2.75 -2.71
CA ILE A 7 11.58 3.41 -1.60
C ILE A 7 10.57 4.00 -0.60
N LEU A 8 9.52 4.65 -1.08
CA LEU A 8 8.47 5.21 -0.24
C LEU A 8 7.68 4.13 0.50
N VAL A 9 7.29 3.06 -0.18
CA VAL A 9 6.59 1.92 0.43
C VAL A 9 7.48 1.27 1.49
N GLN A 10 8.76 1.03 1.19
CA GLN A 10 9.73 0.48 2.14
C GLN A 10 9.91 1.39 3.37
N GLN A 11 10.06 2.70 3.18
CA GLN A 11 10.21 3.66 4.29
C GLN A 11 8.95 3.77 5.15
N LEU A 12 7.76 3.68 4.54
CA LEU A 12 6.49 3.73 5.27
C LEU A 12 6.17 2.42 5.98
N LEU A 13 6.52 1.28 5.38
CA LEU A 13 6.29 -0.03 5.98
C LEU A 13 7.36 -0.40 7.00
N LEU A 14 8.65 -0.17 6.75
CA LEU A 14 9.73 -0.52 7.67
C LEU A 14 10.02 0.60 8.67
N GLY A 15 10.10 1.86 8.20
CA GLY A 15 10.48 2.98 9.04
C GLY A 15 9.42 3.40 10.07
N ARG A 16 8.14 3.08 9.86
CA ARG A 16 7.08 3.34 10.86
C ARG A 16 6.77 2.15 11.77
N THR A 17 7.37 0.99 11.49
CA THR A 17 7.12 -0.24 12.24
C THR A 17 8.25 -0.63 13.18
N GLU A 18 9.43 -0.03 13.05
CA GLU A 18 10.65 -0.37 13.80
C GLU A 18 10.46 -0.39 15.34
N ASP A 19 9.70 0.57 15.89
CA ASP A 19 9.44 0.69 17.34
C ASP A 19 8.09 0.09 17.78
N LEU A 20 7.35 -0.57 16.88
CA LEU A 20 6.04 -1.13 17.22
C LEU A 20 6.21 -2.46 17.95
N SER A 21 5.48 -2.62 19.06
CA SER A 21 5.31 -3.94 19.66
C SER A 21 4.62 -4.90 18.67
N PRO A 22 4.76 -6.23 18.83
CA PRO A 22 4.19 -7.20 17.90
C PRO A 22 2.68 -7.04 17.64
N SER A 23 1.90 -6.67 18.66
CA SER A 23 0.46 -6.42 18.50
C SER A 23 0.16 -5.14 17.73
N GLN A 24 0.96 -4.09 17.93
CA GLN A 24 0.85 -2.83 17.19
C GLN A 24 1.26 -3.01 15.74
N LEU A 25 2.31 -3.81 15.48
CA LEU A 25 2.75 -4.17 14.15
C LEU A 25 1.65 -4.92 13.38
N ALA A 26 1.05 -5.94 14.01
CA ALA A 26 -0.05 -6.68 13.40
C ALA A 26 -1.26 -5.79 13.08
N ALA A 27 -1.62 -4.87 13.99
CA ALA A 27 -2.70 -3.92 13.76
C ALA A 27 -2.37 -2.92 12.64
N PHE A 28 -1.12 -2.46 12.56
CA PHE A 28 -0.64 -1.58 11.49
C PHE A 28 -0.73 -2.26 10.13
N ILE A 29 -0.19 -3.48 10.00
CA ILE A 29 -0.24 -4.27 8.76
C ILE A 29 -1.70 -4.52 8.36
N ALA A 30 -2.56 -4.91 9.30
CA ALA A 30 -3.98 -5.15 9.02
C ALA A 30 -4.70 -3.89 8.52
N GLY A 31 -4.43 -2.74 9.15
CA GLY A 31 -4.98 -1.45 8.73
C GLY A 31 -4.48 -0.99 7.35
N TRP A 32 -3.18 -1.19 7.09
CA TRP A 32 -2.57 -0.90 5.79
C TRP A 32 -3.18 -1.74 4.67
N THR A 33 -3.28 -3.06 4.85
CA THR A 33 -3.91 -3.96 3.87
C THR A 33 -5.38 -3.58 3.64
N SER A 34 -6.13 -3.32 4.72
CA SER A 34 -7.54 -2.91 4.62
C SER A 34 -7.73 -1.58 3.88
N LEU A 35 -6.80 -0.64 4.04
CA LEU A 35 -6.80 0.61 3.28
C LEU A 35 -6.57 0.37 1.79
N LEU A 36 -5.59 -0.46 1.43
CA LEU A 36 -5.34 -0.80 0.02
C LEU A 36 -6.54 -1.53 -0.59
N ASP A 37 -7.14 -2.49 0.12
CA ASP A 37 -8.37 -3.17 -0.32
C ASP A 37 -9.51 -2.17 -0.61
N LEU A 38 -9.64 -1.13 0.22
CA LEU A 38 -10.64 -0.08 0.04
C LEU A 38 -10.33 0.81 -1.17
N LEU A 39 -9.06 1.18 -1.37
CA LEU A 39 -8.63 2.06 -2.47
C LEU A 39 -8.64 1.35 -3.84
N GLU A 40 -8.69 0.01 -3.87
CA GLU A 40 -8.98 -0.76 -5.09
C GLU A 40 -10.44 -0.66 -5.54
N ARG A 41 -11.30 -0.07 -4.71
CA ARG A 41 -12.71 0.18 -4.99
C ARG A 41 -12.97 1.69 -4.99
N PRO A 42 -12.33 2.45 -5.91
CA PRO A 42 -12.38 3.91 -5.91
C PRO A 42 -13.81 4.45 -6.07
N GLU A 43 -14.74 3.69 -6.63
CA GLU A 43 -16.17 4.00 -6.71
C GLU A 43 -16.86 4.07 -5.34
N ILE A 44 -16.32 3.39 -4.32
CA ILE A 44 -16.83 3.49 -2.94
C ILE A 44 -16.27 4.72 -2.25
N CYS A 45 -14.99 5.01 -2.47
CA CYS A 45 -14.31 6.15 -1.85
C CYS A 45 -14.74 7.49 -2.45
N PHE A 46 -14.99 7.50 -3.76
CA PHE A 46 -15.32 8.70 -4.54
C PHE A 46 -16.48 8.39 -5.50
N PRO A 47 -17.70 8.17 -4.98
CA PRO A 47 -18.86 7.79 -5.81
C PRO A 47 -19.22 8.84 -6.86
N GLU A 48 -19.04 10.12 -6.52
CA GLU A 48 -19.30 11.27 -7.40
C GLU A 48 -18.01 11.86 -8.02
N GLY A 49 -16.88 11.16 -7.88
CA GLY A 49 -15.59 11.60 -8.42
C GLY A 49 -15.52 11.45 -9.95
N PRO A 50 -14.70 12.28 -10.64
CA PRO A 50 -14.40 12.08 -12.06
C PRO A 50 -13.80 10.70 -12.34
N ASP A 51 -14.07 10.15 -13.52
CA ASP A 51 -13.56 8.82 -13.92
C ASP A 51 -12.03 8.77 -13.90
N GLU A 52 -11.37 9.85 -14.33
CA GLU A 52 -9.90 9.93 -14.35
C GLU A 52 -9.30 9.82 -12.94
N LEU A 53 -9.99 10.34 -11.93
CA LEU A 53 -9.56 10.23 -10.53
C LEU A 53 -9.67 8.77 -10.06
N ARG A 54 -10.77 8.10 -10.38
CA ARG A 54 -11.01 6.71 -9.96
C ARG A 54 -10.05 5.76 -10.65
N GLU A 55 -9.85 5.91 -11.94
CA GLU A 55 -8.88 5.14 -12.72
C GLU A 55 -7.44 5.38 -12.23
N GLY A 56 -7.08 6.64 -11.99
CA GLY A 56 -5.77 7.00 -11.45
C GLY A 56 -5.51 6.40 -10.07
N LEU A 57 -6.52 6.42 -9.20
CA LEU A 57 -6.44 5.85 -7.86
C LEU A 57 -6.31 4.32 -7.92
N PHE A 58 -7.12 3.65 -8.73
CA PHE A 58 -7.01 2.21 -8.94
C PHE A 58 -5.62 1.83 -9.46
N ALA A 59 -5.14 2.51 -10.50
CA ALA A 59 -3.83 2.25 -11.09
C ALA A 59 -2.68 2.50 -10.11
N LEU A 60 -2.78 3.53 -9.26
CA LEU A 60 -1.79 3.80 -8.21
C LEU A 60 -1.79 2.68 -7.16
N THR A 61 -2.96 2.25 -6.69
CA THR A 61 -3.08 1.18 -5.69
C THR A 61 -2.50 -0.14 -6.21
N GLN A 62 -2.76 -0.50 -7.46
CA GLN A 62 -2.15 -1.68 -8.11
C GLN A 62 -0.62 -1.59 -8.14
N ARG A 63 -0.06 -0.41 -8.42
CA ARG A 63 1.40 -0.19 -8.42
C ARG A 63 2.00 -0.30 -7.02
N ILE A 64 1.29 0.15 -5.99
CA ILE A 64 1.72 0.02 -4.59
C ILE A 64 1.74 -1.46 -4.18
N ARG A 65 0.69 -2.24 -4.50
CA ARG A 65 0.65 -3.67 -4.20
C ARG A 65 1.79 -4.44 -4.85
N ARG A 66 2.00 -4.21 -6.14
CA ARG A 66 3.09 -4.84 -6.86
C ARG A 66 4.45 -4.53 -6.22
N ALA A 67 4.68 -3.27 -5.85
CA ALA A 67 5.91 -2.88 -5.17
C ALA A 67 6.04 -3.56 -3.79
N GLN A 68 4.94 -3.74 -3.05
CA GLN A 68 4.93 -4.44 -1.77
C GLN A 68 5.24 -5.93 -1.95
N GLU A 69 4.63 -6.60 -2.92
CA GLU A 69 4.91 -8.00 -3.27
C GLU A 69 6.38 -8.19 -3.65
N GLU A 70 6.90 -7.34 -4.54
CA GLU A 70 8.30 -7.40 -4.97
C GLU A 70 9.29 -7.20 -3.80
N ILE A 71 8.98 -6.34 -2.80
CA ILE A 71 9.83 -6.14 -1.62
C ILE A 71 9.76 -7.33 -0.65
N LEU A 72 8.56 -7.87 -0.40
CA LEU A 72 8.37 -8.98 0.54
C LEU A 72 8.92 -10.30 -0.02
N ASP A 73 8.82 -10.52 -1.33
CA ASP A 73 9.42 -11.68 -1.99
C ASP A 73 10.96 -11.63 -1.93
N ASP A 74 11.58 -10.45 -2.08
CA ASP A 74 13.05 -10.27 -2.00
C ASP A 74 13.61 -10.55 -0.60
N GLU A 75 12.83 -10.37 0.48
CA GLU A 75 13.24 -10.72 1.86
C GLU A 75 13.17 -12.23 2.16
N THR A 76 12.59 -13.03 1.26
CA THR A 76 12.46 -14.50 1.42
C THR A 76 13.41 -15.33 0.54
N ALA A 77 14.24 -14.69 -0.29
CA ALA A 77 15.24 -15.31 -1.18
C ALA A 77 16.68 -15.22 -0.61
#